data_AF-A0A521EBG3-F1
#
_entry.id   AF-A0A521EBG3-F1
#
_cell.length_a   1.000
_cell.length_b   1.000
_cell.length_c   1.000
_cell.angle_alpha   90.00
_cell.angle_beta   90.00
_cell.angle_gamma   90.00
#
_symmetry.space_group_name_H-M   'P 1'
#
loop_
_entity.id
_entity.type
_entity.pdbx_description
1 polymer ?
#
loop_
_entity_poly.entity_id
_entity_poly.type
_entity_poly.pdbx_seq_one_letter_code
_entity_poly.pdbx_strand_id
1 'polypeptide(L)'
;MANGSNKKNAIVSMLEDLTHLQIDTIIKKGMTAANPPDRVEELLFRLHARYVCKVKDIIKDNDFEGFTFVLGDCICFSNLLDTLSKLQDYMNENDLWMEDTDYMVFLRMLSFCQFIASLSRSEAYKIKENPEKTALTVELSNYNKFTLKGPVAPKELANLKRSFDLGIEKIVMQTRMGIDGDIVSRIEEGFANKPRQLIIDIHDKHTKLSIDYWNSLISTAVKIVGEIFERKA
;
A
#
# COMPACT_ATOMS: atom_id res chain seq x y z
N MET A 1 -18.02 11.01 32.15
CA MET A 1 -18.80 10.20 31.20
C MET A 1 -18.22 10.11 29.77
N ALA A 2 -16.99 10.60 29.50
CA ALA A 2 -16.39 10.57 28.15
C ALA A 2 -15.68 9.25 27.74
N ASN A 3 -15.46 8.31 28.68
CA ASN A 3 -14.57 7.15 28.47
C ASN A 3 -15.24 5.93 27.78
N GLY A 4 -16.59 5.90 27.73
CA GLY A 4 -17.33 4.79 27.13
C GLY A 4 -17.44 4.85 25.60
N SER A 5 -17.47 6.06 25.04
CA SER A 5 -17.55 6.31 23.59
C SER A 5 -16.25 5.91 22.88
N ASN A 6 -15.09 6.33 23.43
CA ASN A 6 -13.78 5.99 22.85
C ASN A 6 -13.49 4.48 22.83
N LYS A 7 -13.89 3.73 23.87
CA LYS A 7 -13.73 2.26 23.89
C LYS A 7 -14.61 1.56 22.85
N LYS A 8 -15.87 1.99 22.68
CA LYS A 8 -16.75 1.44 21.65
C LYS A 8 -16.20 1.72 20.24
N ASN A 9 -15.73 2.94 19.97
CA ASN A 9 -15.18 3.31 18.68
C ASN A 9 -13.90 2.53 18.35
N ALA A 10 -13.02 2.31 19.35
CA ALA A 10 -11.83 1.48 19.17
C ALA A 10 -12.19 0.04 18.79
N ILE A 11 -13.16 -0.58 19.49
CA ILE A 11 -13.63 -1.93 19.22
C ILE A 11 -14.27 -2.02 17.82
N VAL A 12 -15.11 -1.04 17.45
CA VAL A 12 -15.71 -1.00 16.11
C VAL A 12 -14.64 -0.88 15.03
N SER A 13 -13.63 -0.02 15.19
CA SER A 13 -12.54 0.08 14.20
C SER A 13 -11.69 -1.19 14.10
N MET A 14 -11.44 -1.88 15.22
CA MET A 14 -10.74 -3.17 15.19
C MET A 14 -11.56 -4.24 14.48
N LEU A 15 -12.88 -4.26 14.70
CA LEU A 15 -13.77 -5.19 14.00
C LEU A 15 -13.83 -4.88 12.50
N GLU A 16 -13.88 -3.61 12.12
CA GLU A 16 -13.81 -3.18 10.72
C GLU A 16 -12.50 -3.63 10.05
N ASP A 17 -11.35 -3.50 10.73
CA ASP A 17 -10.06 -3.96 10.19
C ASP A 17 -9.98 -5.49 10.06
N LEU A 18 -10.73 -6.23 10.88
CA LEU A 18 -10.83 -7.70 10.80
C LEU A 18 -11.78 -8.19 9.71
N THR A 19 -12.54 -7.30 9.04
CA THR A 19 -13.56 -7.73 8.05
C THR A 19 -12.98 -8.27 6.74
N HIS A 20 -11.70 -8.01 6.47
CA HIS A 20 -11.07 -8.43 5.23
C HIS A 20 -9.67 -8.98 5.47
N LEU A 21 -9.42 -10.17 4.92
CA LEU A 21 -8.10 -10.78 4.86
C LEU A 21 -7.64 -10.83 3.41
N GLN A 22 -6.39 -10.43 3.16
CA GLN A 22 -5.79 -10.53 1.85
C GLN A 22 -4.43 -11.22 1.94
N ILE A 23 -4.23 -12.24 1.11
CA ILE A 23 -2.97 -12.96 0.96
C ILE A 23 -2.46 -12.71 -0.45
N ASP A 24 -1.29 -12.09 -0.57
CA ASP A 24 -0.59 -11.86 -1.83
C ASP A 24 0.64 -12.78 -1.93
N THR A 25 0.89 -13.31 -3.13
CA THR A 25 2.11 -14.04 -3.44
C THR A 25 2.87 -13.30 -4.53
N ILE A 26 4.11 -12.97 -4.23
CA ILE A 26 5.00 -12.16 -5.05
C ILE A 26 6.17 -13.01 -5.50
N ILE A 27 6.61 -12.79 -6.74
CA ILE A 27 7.90 -13.27 -7.22
C ILE A 27 8.85 -12.07 -7.30
N LYS A 28 9.94 -12.11 -6.53
CA LYS A 28 10.93 -11.03 -6.44
C LYS A 28 12.34 -11.56 -6.61
N LYS A 29 13.17 -10.83 -7.36
CA LYS A 29 14.62 -11.08 -7.48
C LYS A 29 15.34 -10.50 -6.27
N GLY A 30 16.26 -11.27 -5.67
CA GLY A 30 17.09 -10.78 -4.56
C GLY A 30 16.26 -10.42 -3.32
N MET A 31 15.49 -11.39 -2.81
CA MET A 31 14.68 -11.21 -1.59
C MET A 31 15.53 -10.69 -0.44
N THR A 32 15.14 -9.53 0.10
CA THR A 32 15.64 -9.01 1.37
C THR A 32 14.50 -9.02 2.38
N ALA A 33 14.73 -9.62 3.54
CA ALA A 33 13.74 -9.68 4.64
C ALA A 33 13.68 -8.36 5.43
N ALA A 34 13.83 -7.23 4.76
CA ALA A 34 13.84 -5.93 5.41
C ALA A 34 12.41 -5.50 5.72
N ASN A 35 12.10 -5.34 7.00
CA ASN A 35 10.82 -4.77 7.42
C ASN A 35 10.66 -3.33 6.88
N PRO A 36 9.43 -2.86 6.64
CA PRO A 36 9.17 -1.45 6.40
C PRO A 36 9.76 -0.59 7.52
N PRO A 37 10.28 0.61 7.22
CA PRO A 37 10.77 1.52 8.25
C PRO A 37 9.68 1.85 9.29
N ASP A 38 10.08 1.99 10.54
CA ASP A 38 9.15 2.36 11.62
C ASP A 38 8.76 3.84 11.54
N ARG A 39 9.67 4.70 11.07
CA ARG A 39 9.41 6.12 10.85
C ARG A 39 8.70 6.34 9.54
N VAL A 40 7.56 7.03 9.58
CA VAL A 40 6.75 7.33 8.39
C VAL A 40 7.54 8.17 7.38
N GLU A 41 8.35 9.12 7.84
CA GLU A 41 9.15 9.98 6.97
C GLU A 41 10.18 9.17 6.17
N GLU A 42 10.81 8.18 6.82
CA GLU A 42 11.73 7.26 6.15
C GLU A 42 10.99 6.34 5.18
N LEU A 43 9.82 5.84 5.56
CA LEU A 43 8.97 5.04 4.69
C LEU A 43 8.60 5.81 3.42
N LEU A 44 8.09 7.04 3.56
CA LEU A 44 7.72 7.92 2.45
C LEU A 44 8.92 8.22 1.54
N PHE A 45 10.07 8.55 2.13
CA PHE A 45 11.32 8.78 1.41
C PHE A 45 11.74 7.57 0.57
N ARG A 46 11.83 6.39 1.19
CA ARG A 46 12.26 5.17 0.48
C ARG A 46 11.24 4.75 -0.58
N LEU A 47 9.96 4.88 -0.28
CA LEU A 47 8.89 4.52 -1.22
C LEU A 47 8.90 5.44 -2.45
N HIS A 48 9.02 6.75 -2.23
CA HIS A 48 9.17 7.71 -3.32
C HIS A 48 10.38 7.39 -4.20
N ALA A 49 11.56 7.16 -3.61
CA ALA A 49 12.76 6.81 -4.37
C ALA A 49 12.56 5.54 -5.22
N ARG A 50 11.90 4.51 -4.66
CA ARG A 50 11.57 3.28 -5.38
C ARG A 50 10.61 3.53 -6.55
N TYR A 51 9.59 4.34 -6.35
CA TYR A 51 8.61 4.65 -7.40
C TYR A 51 9.24 5.46 -8.53
N VAL A 52 10.02 6.48 -8.20
CA VAL A 52 10.75 7.31 -9.18
C VAL A 52 11.66 6.44 -10.06
N CYS A 53 12.40 5.50 -9.46
CA CYS A 53 13.19 4.54 -10.24
C CYS A 53 12.31 3.62 -11.10
N LYS A 54 11.23 3.06 -10.53
CA LYS A 54 10.36 2.14 -11.28
C LYS A 54 9.62 2.82 -12.44
N VAL A 55 9.24 4.08 -12.32
CA VAL A 55 8.67 4.87 -13.43
C VAL A 55 9.66 4.96 -14.60
N LYS A 56 10.93 5.25 -14.31
CA LYS A 56 11.97 5.26 -15.33
C LYS A 56 12.10 3.91 -16.03
N ASP A 57 12.09 2.82 -15.26
CA ASP A 57 12.19 1.47 -15.81
C ASP A 57 10.97 1.17 -16.70
N ILE A 58 9.76 1.49 -16.25
CA ILE A 58 8.52 1.30 -17.04
C ILE A 58 8.57 2.06 -18.37
N ILE A 59 8.95 3.35 -18.34
CA ILE A 59 9.04 4.18 -19.56
C ILE A 59 10.03 3.57 -20.56
N LYS A 60 11.16 3.08 -20.06
CA LYS A 60 12.20 2.46 -20.88
C LYS A 60 11.75 1.09 -21.43
N ASP A 61 11.16 0.25 -20.59
CA ASP A 61 10.81 -1.12 -20.95
C ASP A 61 9.61 -1.18 -21.93
N ASN A 62 8.77 -0.13 -21.96
CA ASN A 62 7.61 -0.01 -22.85
C ASN A 62 7.85 0.93 -24.05
N ASP A 63 9.11 1.35 -24.28
CA ASP A 63 9.54 2.12 -25.46
C ASP A 63 8.78 3.44 -25.69
N PHE A 64 8.49 4.18 -24.63
CA PHE A 64 7.82 5.48 -24.73
C PHE A 64 8.81 6.60 -25.11
N GLU A 65 9.47 6.47 -26.27
CA GLU A 65 10.56 7.37 -26.72
C GLU A 65 10.17 8.86 -26.80
N GLY A 66 8.89 9.17 -26.95
CA GLY A 66 8.38 10.55 -26.98
C GLY A 66 8.12 11.17 -25.60
N PHE A 67 8.12 10.38 -24.53
CA PHE A 67 7.86 10.86 -23.18
C PHE A 67 9.16 11.18 -22.44
N THR A 68 9.39 12.46 -22.14
CA THR A 68 10.59 12.88 -21.42
C THR A 68 10.38 12.78 -19.91
N PHE A 69 11.19 11.94 -19.24
CA PHE A 69 11.22 11.82 -17.79
C PHE A 69 12.60 12.16 -17.23
N VAL A 70 12.65 13.16 -16.34
CA VAL A 70 13.88 13.60 -15.67
C VAL A 70 13.80 13.25 -14.19
N LEU A 71 14.66 12.33 -13.75
CA LEU A 71 14.72 11.89 -12.35
C LEU A 71 14.87 13.04 -11.34
N GLY A 72 15.65 14.07 -11.71
CA GLY A 72 15.93 15.22 -10.85
C GLY A 72 14.72 16.12 -10.57
N ASP A 73 13.69 16.06 -11.43
CA ASP A 73 12.49 16.90 -11.29
C ASP A 73 11.46 16.27 -10.34
N CYS A 74 11.60 14.96 -10.06
CA CYS A 74 10.75 14.22 -9.14
C CYS A 74 11.35 14.19 -7.74
N ILE A 75 11.24 15.31 -7.01
CA ILE A 75 11.77 15.44 -5.64
C ILE A 75 10.71 15.22 -4.56
N CYS A 76 9.42 15.19 -4.92
CA CYS A 76 8.31 14.94 -3.99
C CYS A 76 7.17 14.17 -4.67
N PHE A 77 6.23 13.67 -3.87
CA PHE A 77 5.05 12.94 -4.39
C PHE A 77 4.17 13.80 -5.30
N SER A 78 4.14 15.12 -5.14
CA SER A 78 3.41 16.01 -6.06
C SER A 78 4.00 15.96 -7.47
N ASN A 79 5.33 15.99 -7.61
CA ASN A 79 5.99 15.89 -8.93
C ASN A 79 5.79 14.51 -9.55
N LEU A 80 5.86 13.48 -8.72
CA LEU A 80 5.62 12.10 -9.16
C LEU A 80 4.17 11.90 -9.62
N LEU A 81 3.20 12.42 -8.87
CA LEU A 81 1.78 12.37 -9.24
C LEU A 81 1.53 13.05 -10.58
N ASP A 82 2.06 14.27 -10.76
CA ASP A 82 1.96 15.01 -12.01
C ASP A 82 2.60 14.25 -13.18
N THR A 83 3.77 13.66 -12.96
CA THR A 83 4.45 12.83 -13.97
C THR A 83 3.61 11.61 -14.36
N LEU A 84 3.08 10.88 -13.38
CA LEU A 84 2.26 9.69 -13.63
C LEU A 84 0.99 10.05 -14.40
N SER A 85 0.33 11.16 -14.03
CA SER A 85 -0.84 11.65 -14.75
C SER A 85 -0.50 12.04 -16.19
N LYS A 86 0.60 12.78 -16.41
CA LYS A 86 1.07 13.13 -17.77
C LYS A 86 1.41 11.90 -18.60
N LEU A 87 2.00 10.87 -17.99
CA LEU A 87 2.27 9.61 -18.68
C LEU A 87 0.95 8.90 -19.05
N GLN A 88 -0.05 8.93 -18.17
CA GLN A 88 -1.38 8.41 -18.47
C GLN A 88 -2.03 9.14 -19.65
N ASP A 89 -2.00 10.47 -19.64
CA ASP A 89 -2.54 11.29 -20.71
C ASP A 89 -1.80 11.03 -22.03
N TYR A 90 -0.47 10.96 -21.99
CA TYR A 90 0.35 10.61 -23.15
C TYR A 90 -0.01 9.24 -23.74
N MET A 91 -0.20 8.20 -22.91
CA MET A 91 -0.63 6.89 -23.38
C MET A 91 -2.01 6.95 -24.05
N ASN A 92 -2.95 7.67 -23.45
CA ASN A 92 -4.31 7.81 -23.98
C ASN A 92 -4.33 8.58 -25.32
N GLU A 93 -3.55 9.66 -25.43
CA GLU A 93 -3.49 10.49 -26.63
C GLU A 93 -2.84 9.78 -27.83
N ASN A 94 -1.91 8.86 -27.56
CA ASN A 94 -1.14 8.15 -28.58
C ASN A 94 -1.60 6.69 -28.79
N ASP A 95 -2.68 6.26 -28.13
CA ASP A 95 -3.19 4.87 -28.15
C ASP A 95 -2.09 3.83 -27.84
N LEU A 96 -1.26 4.14 -26.83
CA LEU A 96 -0.16 3.29 -26.40
C LEU A 96 -0.59 2.36 -25.28
N TRP A 97 -0.08 1.14 -25.33
CA TRP A 97 -0.38 0.09 -24.36
C TRP A 97 0.88 -0.30 -23.61
N MET A 98 0.81 -0.28 -22.28
CA MET A 98 1.83 -0.79 -21.39
C MET A 98 1.62 -2.29 -21.18
N GLU A 99 2.68 -3.06 -20.98
CA GLU A 99 2.55 -4.46 -20.58
C GLU A 99 1.74 -4.59 -19.28
N ASP A 100 0.89 -5.62 -19.18
CA ASP A 100 -0.11 -5.74 -18.12
C ASP A 100 0.50 -5.67 -16.70
N THR A 101 1.64 -6.32 -16.49
CA THR A 101 2.33 -6.27 -15.18
C THR A 101 2.76 -4.85 -14.86
N ASP A 102 3.42 -4.16 -15.80
CA ASP A 102 3.87 -2.79 -15.62
C ASP A 102 2.68 -1.83 -15.46
N TYR A 103 1.58 -2.03 -16.21
CA TYR A 103 0.36 -1.23 -16.09
C TYR A 103 -0.24 -1.34 -14.70
N MET A 104 -0.28 -2.55 -14.14
CA MET A 104 -0.75 -2.77 -12.77
C MET A 104 0.18 -2.19 -11.71
N VAL A 105 1.49 -2.13 -11.95
CA VAL A 105 2.44 -1.41 -11.09
C VAL A 105 2.20 0.10 -11.20
N PHE A 106 2.08 0.62 -12.42
CA PHE A 106 1.79 2.03 -12.71
C PHE A 106 0.52 2.50 -11.99
N LEU A 107 -0.59 1.77 -12.14
CA LEU A 107 -1.85 2.12 -11.49
C LEU A 107 -1.74 2.12 -9.96
N ARG A 108 -0.97 1.21 -9.36
CA ARG A 108 -0.74 1.20 -7.91
C ARG A 108 0.09 2.39 -7.46
N MET A 109 1.12 2.77 -8.22
CA MET A 109 1.90 3.98 -7.92
C MET A 109 1.01 5.23 -8.01
N LEU A 110 0.21 5.36 -9.07
CA LEU A 110 -0.72 6.48 -9.25
C LEU A 110 -1.75 6.56 -8.12
N SER A 111 -2.40 5.44 -7.82
CA SER A 111 -3.38 5.35 -6.72
C SER A 111 -2.76 5.69 -5.36
N PHE A 112 -1.52 5.26 -5.11
CA PHE A 112 -0.80 5.61 -3.90
C PHE A 112 -0.49 7.10 -3.81
N CYS A 113 -0.01 7.72 -4.90
CA CYS A 113 0.23 9.16 -4.94
C CYS A 113 -1.06 9.96 -4.69
N GLN A 114 -2.19 9.52 -5.25
CA GLN A 114 -3.52 10.09 -4.96
C GLN A 114 -3.92 9.91 -3.49
N PHE A 115 -3.61 8.74 -2.90
CA PHE A 115 -3.80 8.49 -1.47
C PHE A 115 -2.99 9.48 -0.62
N ILE A 116 -1.69 9.68 -0.89
CA ILE A 116 -0.87 10.68 -0.20
C ILE A 116 -1.43 12.10 -0.37
N ALA A 117 -1.93 12.45 -1.55
CA ALA A 117 -2.58 13.72 -1.79
C ALA A 117 -3.85 13.90 -0.94
N SER A 118 -4.63 12.83 -0.75
CA SER A 118 -5.81 12.86 0.13
C SER A 118 -5.43 13.04 1.61
N LEU A 119 -4.39 12.34 2.08
CA LEU A 119 -3.87 12.44 3.44
C LEU A 119 -3.31 13.83 3.75
N SER A 120 -2.68 14.46 2.76
CA SER A 120 -2.06 15.80 2.89
C SER A 120 -3.07 16.93 3.15
N ARG A 121 -4.37 16.65 3.08
CA ARG A 121 -5.43 17.57 3.52
C ARG A 121 -5.58 17.61 5.04
N SER A 122 -5.12 16.56 5.73
CA SER A 122 -5.17 16.46 7.19
C SER A 122 -4.00 17.20 7.84
N GLU A 123 -4.27 17.80 8.99
CA GLU A 123 -3.27 18.52 9.80
C GLU A 123 -2.11 17.60 10.24
N ALA A 124 -2.36 16.30 10.39
CA ALA A 124 -1.34 15.33 10.80
C ALA A 124 -0.22 15.19 9.76
N TYR A 125 -0.52 15.44 8.49
CA TYR A 125 0.41 15.28 7.37
C TYR A 125 1.08 16.59 6.93
N LYS A 126 0.89 17.67 7.69
CA LYS A 126 1.68 18.89 7.53
C LYS A 126 3.07 18.72 8.13
N ILE A 127 4.04 19.45 7.57
CA ILE A 127 5.41 19.41 8.07
C ILE A 127 5.55 20.36 9.25
N LYS A 128 6.09 19.85 10.36
CA LYS A 128 6.26 20.63 11.60
C LYS A 128 7.21 21.83 11.40
N GLU A 129 8.27 21.61 10.65
CA GLU A 129 9.31 22.60 10.36
C GLU A 129 8.88 23.63 9.30
N ASN A 130 7.88 23.30 8.47
CA ASN A 130 7.34 24.20 7.44
C ASN A 130 5.84 23.92 7.22
N PRO A 131 4.93 24.66 7.88
CA PRO A 131 3.48 24.43 7.80
C PRO A 131 2.87 24.60 6.42
N GLU A 132 3.54 25.25 5.48
CA GLU A 132 3.11 25.39 4.08
C GLU A 132 3.35 24.11 3.27
N LYS A 133 4.22 23.22 3.77
CA LYS A 133 4.51 21.93 3.14
C LYS A 133 3.73 20.79 3.80
N THR A 134 3.47 19.77 3.00
CA THR A 134 2.77 18.53 3.41
C THR A 134 3.56 17.31 2.98
N ALA A 135 3.13 16.11 3.38
CA ALA A 135 3.68 14.85 2.89
C ALA A 135 3.68 14.73 1.35
N LEU A 136 2.78 15.44 0.65
CA LEU A 136 2.74 15.50 -0.81
C LEU A 136 3.82 16.41 -1.40
N THR A 137 4.09 17.56 -0.77
CA THR A 137 4.94 18.65 -1.33
C THR A 137 6.30 18.80 -0.69
N VAL A 138 6.57 18.06 0.40
CA VAL A 138 7.87 18.06 1.05
C VAL A 138 8.92 17.42 0.15
N GLU A 139 10.11 18.02 0.12
CA GLU A 139 11.23 17.46 -0.64
C GLU A 139 11.74 16.19 0.06
N LEU A 140 11.74 15.08 -0.66
CA LEU A 140 12.12 13.76 -0.20
C LEU A 140 13.57 13.44 -0.59
N SER A 141 14.47 14.42 -0.51
CA SER A 141 15.92 14.20 -0.70
C SER A 141 16.60 13.69 0.57
N ASN A 142 16.05 14.02 1.75
CA ASN A 142 16.55 13.55 3.05
C ASN A 142 15.44 13.55 4.10
N TYR A 143 15.06 12.36 4.57
CA TYR A 143 13.97 12.18 5.54
C TYR A 143 14.28 12.72 6.94
N ASN A 144 15.52 13.04 7.27
CA ASN A 144 15.87 13.67 8.55
C ASN A 144 15.61 15.18 8.58
N LYS A 145 15.20 15.79 7.46
CA LYS A 145 14.94 17.23 7.37
C LYS A 145 13.50 17.64 7.69
N PHE A 146 12.61 16.67 7.87
CA PHE A 146 11.21 16.96 8.15
C PHE A 146 10.61 15.95 9.13
N THR A 147 9.57 16.41 9.83
CA THR A 147 8.75 15.59 10.72
C THR A 147 7.29 15.89 10.45
N LEU A 148 6.45 14.86 10.44
CA LEU A 148 5.00 15.05 10.38
C LEU A 148 4.47 15.66 11.69
N LYS A 149 3.47 16.54 11.59
CA LYS A 149 2.94 17.28 12.74
C LYS A 149 2.16 16.38 13.71
N GLY A 150 1.43 15.39 13.19
CA GLY A 150 0.55 14.53 13.98
C GLY A 150 0.85 13.05 13.82
N PRO A 151 0.31 12.21 14.72
CA PRO A 151 0.40 10.77 14.57
C PRO A 151 -0.39 10.34 13.33
N VAL A 152 0.17 9.38 12.59
CA VAL A 152 -0.53 8.72 11.48
C VAL A 152 -1.52 7.70 12.04
N ALA A 153 -2.74 7.67 11.52
CA ALA A 153 -3.74 6.72 12.00
C ALA A 153 -3.30 5.28 11.69
N PRO A 154 -3.62 4.28 12.54
CA PRO A 154 -3.17 2.89 12.33
C PRO A 154 -3.51 2.32 10.95
N LYS A 155 -4.72 2.59 10.46
CA LYS A 155 -5.19 2.17 9.13
C LYS A 155 -4.39 2.80 7.99
N GLU A 156 -4.05 4.08 8.13
CA GLU A 156 -3.21 4.80 7.17
C GLU A 156 -1.78 4.24 7.18
N LEU A 157 -1.24 3.96 8.36
CA LEU A 157 0.08 3.33 8.50
C LEU A 157 0.11 1.93 7.89
N ALA A 158 -0.93 1.11 8.08
CA ALA A 158 -1.04 -0.19 7.45
C ALA A 158 -1.05 -0.08 5.91
N ASN A 159 -1.78 0.89 5.36
CA ASN A 159 -1.78 1.17 3.92
C ASN A 159 -0.41 1.64 3.40
N LEU A 160 0.28 2.51 4.15
CA LEU A 160 1.64 2.97 3.81
C LEU A 160 2.62 1.79 3.79
N LYS A 161 2.63 0.94 4.82
CA LYS A 161 3.49 -0.25 4.90
C LYS A 161 3.17 -1.24 3.78
N ARG A 162 1.89 -1.49 3.51
CA ARG A 162 1.46 -2.34 2.40
C ARG A 162 1.93 -1.81 1.05
N SER A 163 1.86 -0.49 0.83
CA SER A 163 2.35 0.16 -0.39
C SER A 163 3.87 0.05 -0.50
N PHE A 164 4.59 0.10 0.62
CA PHE A 164 6.01 -0.17 0.66
C PHE A 164 6.36 -1.60 0.26
N ASP A 165 5.63 -2.59 0.79
CA ASP A 165 5.92 -4.00 0.51
C ASP A 165 5.53 -4.41 -0.90
N LEU A 166 4.36 -3.95 -1.37
CA LEU A 166 3.74 -4.46 -2.60
C LEU A 166 3.83 -3.48 -3.77
N GLY A 167 4.02 -2.18 -3.54
CA GLY A 167 3.68 -1.12 -4.50
C GLY A 167 4.31 -1.25 -5.90
N ILE A 168 5.50 -1.84 -5.98
CA ILE A 168 6.23 -2.08 -7.25
C ILE A 168 6.43 -3.57 -7.58
N GLU A 169 5.87 -4.46 -6.77
CA GLU A 169 6.13 -5.90 -6.90
C GLU A 169 5.15 -6.57 -7.87
N LYS A 170 5.62 -7.60 -8.59
CA LYS A 170 4.75 -8.46 -9.40
C LYS A 170 4.03 -9.45 -8.50
N ILE A 171 2.71 -9.30 -8.38
CA ILE A 171 1.83 -10.22 -7.66
C ILE A 171 1.37 -11.29 -8.65
N VAL A 172 1.65 -12.56 -8.36
CA VAL A 172 1.29 -13.69 -9.23
C VAL A 172 0.02 -14.41 -8.79
N MET A 173 -0.29 -14.35 -7.49
CA MET A 173 -1.53 -14.87 -6.93
C MET A 173 -2.00 -13.96 -5.80
N GLN A 174 -3.31 -13.80 -5.69
CA GLN A 174 -3.94 -13.02 -4.63
C GLN A 174 -5.25 -13.68 -4.21
N THR A 175 -5.44 -13.88 -2.91
CA THR A 175 -6.70 -14.33 -2.33
C THR A 175 -7.23 -13.26 -1.39
N ARG A 176 -8.48 -12.84 -1.60
CA ARG A 176 -9.21 -11.93 -0.71
C ARG A 176 -10.39 -12.66 -0.10
N MET A 177 -10.57 -12.50 1.20
CA MET A 177 -11.67 -13.06 1.98
C MET A 177 -12.41 -11.92 2.66
N GLY A 178 -13.71 -11.82 2.40
CA GLY A 178 -14.62 -10.94 3.13
C GLY A 178 -15.33 -11.69 4.26
N ILE A 179 -15.75 -10.96 5.29
CA ILE A 179 -16.57 -11.50 6.40
C ILE A 179 -17.96 -11.94 5.94
N ASP A 180 -18.42 -11.45 4.78
CA ASP A 180 -19.64 -11.90 4.09
C ASP A 180 -19.53 -13.34 3.54
N GLY A 181 -18.33 -13.92 3.58
CA GLY A 181 -18.06 -15.28 3.12
C GLY A 181 -17.55 -15.35 1.68
N ASP A 182 -17.44 -14.20 0.99
CA ASP A 182 -16.91 -14.17 -0.37
C ASP A 182 -15.39 -14.37 -0.35
N ILE A 183 -14.95 -15.45 -1.01
CA ILE A 183 -13.54 -15.76 -1.23
C ILE A 183 -13.26 -15.59 -2.71
N VAL A 184 -12.41 -14.61 -3.04
CA VAL A 184 -12.01 -14.34 -4.42
C VAL A 184 -10.51 -14.55 -4.57
N SER A 185 -10.15 -15.57 -5.33
CA SER A 185 -8.77 -15.81 -5.75
C SER A 185 -8.55 -15.31 -7.17
N ARG A 186 -7.45 -14.59 -7.38
CA ARG A 186 -6.98 -14.07 -8.67
C ARG A 186 -5.59 -14.64 -8.94
N ILE A 187 -5.34 -15.03 -10.19
CA ILE A 187 -4.05 -15.54 -10.65
C ILE A 187 -3.65 -14.70 -11.86
N GLU A 188 -2.41 -14.25 -11.89
CA GLU A 188 -1.86 -13.54 -13.03
C GLU A 188 -1.80 -14.48 -14.25
N GLU A 189 -2.27 -14.04 -15.41
CA GLU A 189 -2.47 -14.91 -16.58
C GLU A 189 -1.15 -15.56 -17.04
N GLY A 190 -0.06 -14.80 -17.06
CA GLY A 190 1.28 -15.32 -17.37
C GLY A 190 1.71 -16.47 -16.44
N PHE A 191 1.34 -16.39 -15.16
CA PHE A 191 1.57 -17.47 -14.20
C PHE A 191 0.60 -18.65 -14.41
N ALA A 192 -0.69 -18.37 -14.67
CA ALA A 192 -1.70 -19.40 -14.90
C ALA A 192 -1.40 -20.28 -16.11
N ASN A 193 -0.78 -19.72 -17.16
CA ASN A 193 -0.39 -20.44 -18.37
C ASN A 193 0.82 -21.37 -18.16
N LYS A 194 1.66 -21.12 -17.15
CA LYS A 194 2.84 -21.94 -16.82
C LYS A 194 2.97 -22.08 -15.30
N PRO A 195 2.01 -22.76 -14.65
CA PRO A 195 1.93 -22.80 -13.21
C PRO A 195 3.12 -23.57 -12.63
N ARG A 196 3.66 -23.07 -11.52
CA ARG A 196 4.65 -23.79 -10.72
C ARG A 196 3.96 -24.34 -9.49
N GLN A 197 3.81 -25.66 -9.40
CA GLN A 197 3.10 -26.32 -8.30
C GLN A 197 3.61 -25.87 -6.93
N LEU A 198 4.94 -25.75 -6.76
CA LEU A 198 5.55 -25.24 -5.54
C LEU A 198 4.97 -23.88 -5.08
N ILE A 199 4.71 -22.96 -6.01
CA ILE A 199 4.18 -21.64 -5.67
C ILE A 199 2.70 -21.73 -5.28
N ILE A 200 1.93 -22.58 -5.96
CA ILE A 200 0.54 -22.88 -5.61
C ILE A 200 0.46 -23.47 -4.20
N ASP A 201 1.32 -24.45 -3.90
CA ASP A 201 1.37 -25.10 -2.59
C ASP A 201 1.76 -24.12 -1.48
N ILE A 202 2.71 -23.22 -1.75
CA ILE A 202 3.07 -22.15 -0.82
C ILE A 202 1.88 -21.20 -0.61
N HIS A 203 1.19 -20.80 -1.67
CA HIS A 203 0.02 -19.91 -1.58
C HIS A 203 -1.12 -20.56 -0.79
N ASP A 204 -1.45 -21.83 -1.07
CA ASP A 204 -2.46 -22.59 -0.34
C ASP A 204 -2.09 -22.74 1.14
N LYS A 205 -0.83 -23.09 1.43
CA LYS A 205 -0.33 -23.20 2.81
C LYS A 205 -0.43 -21.87 3.56
N HIS A 206 -0.04 -20.76 2.94
CA HIS A 206 -0.15 -19.43 3.56
C HIS A 206 -1.61 -19.01 3.73
N THR A 207 -2.47 -19.30 2.75
CA THR A 207 -3.91 -19.04 2.84
C THR A 207 -4.53 -19.76 4.04
N LYS A 208 -4.28 -21.06 4.20
CA LYS A 208 -4.75 -21.86 5.35
C LYS A 208 -4.22 -21.31 6.67
N LEU A 209 -2.92 -21.06 6.75
CA LEU A 209 -2.29 -20.50 7.95
C LEU A 209 -2.88 -19.13 8.32
N SER A 210 -3.12 -18.27 7.34
CA SER A 210 -3.73 -16.95 7.55
C SER A 210 -5.18 -17.06 8.03
N ILE A 211 -5.98 -17.99 7.52
CA ILE A 211 -7.33 -18.28 8.03
C ILE A 211 -7.26 -18.71 9.49
N ASP A 212 -6.36 -19.64 9.85
CA ASP A 212 -6.23 -20.14 11.23
C ASP A 212 -5.83 -19.03 12.20
N TYR A 213 -4.88 -18.16 11.81
CA TYR A 213 -4.53 -16.98 12.60
C TYR A 213 -5.69 -15.99 12.71
N TRP A 214 -6.41 -15.74 11.62
CA TRP A 214 -7.55 -14.82 11.62
C TRP A 214 -8.68 -15.33 12.52
N ASN A 215 -9.00 -16.62 12.47
CA ASN A 215 -9.94 -17.28 13.38
C ASN A 215 -9.51 -17.15 14.84
N SER A 216 -8.21 -17.28 15.11
CA SER A 216 -7.64 -17.11 16.46
C SER A 216 -7.76 -15.67 16.96
N LEU A 217 -7.53 -14.68 16.08
CA LEU A 217 -7.69 -13.25 16.39
C LEU A 217 -9.16 -12.90 16.67
N ILE A 218 -10.09 -13.34 15.82
CA ILE A 218 -11.52 -13.16 16.03
C ILE A 218 -11.96 -13.79 17.34
N SER A 219 -11.56 -15.03 17.59
CA SER A 219 -11.90 -15.74 18.84
C SER A 219 -11.37 -14.99 20.07
N THR A 220 -10.18 -14.41 19.98
CA THR A 220 -9.60 -13.60 21.07
C THR A 220 -10.38 -12.29 21.25
N ALA A 221 -10.73 -11.61 20.17
CA ALA A 221 -11.53 -10.39 20.21
C ALA A 221 -12.92 -10.64 20.82
N VAL A 222 -13.60 -11.70 20.41
CA VAL A 222 -14.92 -12.11 20.95
C VAL A 222 -14.83 -12.38 22.45
N LYS A 223 -13.78 -13.07 22.92
CA LYS A 223 -13.56 -13.32 24.36
C LYS A 223 -13.39 -12.01 25.15
N ILE A 224 -12.53 -11.11 24.69
CA ILE A 224 -12.30 -9.81 25.34
C ILE A 224 -13.61 -9.01 25.41
N VAL A 225 -14.38 -8.98 24.32
CA VAL A 225 -15.67 -8.29 24.27
C VAL A 225 -16.66 -8.92 25.24
N GLY A 226 -16.78 -10.25 25.25
CA GLY A 226 -17.64 -11.00 26.17
C GLY A 226 -17.35 -10.68 27.63
N GLU A 227 -16.08 -10.75 28.05
CA GLU A 227 -15.66 -10.42 29.43
C GLU A 227 -15.97 -8.97 29.82
N ILE A 228 -15.87 -8.03 28.87
CA ILE A 228 -16.19 -6.60 29.12
C ILE A 228 -17.70 -6.38 29.31
N PHE A 229 -18.54 -7.12 28.58
CA PHE A 229 -19.99 -7.01 28.67
C PHE A 229 -20.55 -7.76 29.90
N GLU A 230 -20.00 -8.93 30.24
CA GLU A 230 -20.40 -9.67 31.45
C GLU A 230 -20.04 -8.94 32.75
N ARG A 231 -18.91 -8.22 32.81
CA ARG A 231 -18.55 -7.40 33.99
C ARG A 231 -19.44 -6.16 34.21
N LYS A 232 -20.37 -5.86 33.30
CA LYS A 232 -21.31 -4.73 33.41
C LYS A 232 -22.74 -5.15 33.74
N ALA A 233 -23.02 -6.45 33.78
CA ALA A 233 -24.28 -7.03 34.28
C ALA A 233 -24.13 -7.39 35.76
#